data_AF-A0A662WCM5-F1
#
_entry.id   AF-A0A662WCM5-F1
#
_cell.length_a   1.000
_cell.length_b   1.000
_cell.length_c   1.000
_cell.angle_alpha   90.00
_cell.angle_beta   90.00
_cell.angle_gamma   90.00
#
_symmetry.space_group_name_H-M   'P 1'
#
loop_
_entity.id
_entity.type
_entity.pdbx_description
1 polymer ?
#
loop_
_entity_poly.entity_id
_entity_poly.type
_entity_poly.pdbx_seq_one_letter_code
_entity_poly.pdbx_strand_id
1 'polypeptide(L)' 'MQKGEIILLHLILFEMKFILEKVGFSEYFKAYDSFGVLPSQIHRKRAEHLKAIRLLCTGILRAFNINPD' A
#
# COMPACT_ATOMS: atom_id res chain seq x y z
N MET A 1 -13.10 11.42 1.05
CA MET A 1 -13.06 10.12 0.37
C MET A 1 -14.02 9.13 1.03
N GLN A 2 -14.94 8.60 0.24
CA GLN A 2 -15.84 7.49 0.57
C GLN A 2 -15.05 6.16 0.67
N LYS A 3 -15.65 5.13 1.28
CA LYS A 3 -14.97 3.84 1.48
C LYS A 3 -14.57 3.18 0.16
N GLY A 4 -15.40 3.28 -0.87
CA GLY A 4 -15.10 2.76 -2.21
C GLY A 4 -13.86 3.40 -2.83
N GLU A 5 -13.74 4.73 -2.77
CA GLU A 5 -12.57 5.46 -3.29
C GLU A 5 -11.27 5.07 -2.55
N ILE A 6 -11.36 4.81 -1.25
CA ILE A 6 -10.22 4.35 -0.44
C ILE A 6 -9.82 2.93 -0.85
N ILE A 7 -10.77 2.03 -1.08
CA ILE A 7 -10.47 0.67 -1.56
C ILE A 7 -9.83 0.72 -2.95
N LEU A 8 -10.34 1.58 -3.84
CA LEU A 8 -9.75 1.77 -5.18
C LEU A 8 -8.31 2.30 -5.10
N LEU A 9 -8.05 3.29 -4.24
CA LEU A 9 -6.69 3.78 -4.03
C LEU A 9 -5.77 2.69 -3.46
N HIS A 10 -6.27 1.88 -2.51
CA HIS A 10 -5.53 0.73 -1.99
C HIS A 10 -5.18 -0.25 -3.12
N LEU A 11 -6.14 -0.56 -4.01
CA LEU A 11 -5.88 -1.43 -5.17
C LEU A 11 -4.80 -0.87 -6.10
N ILE A 12 -4.88 0.41 -6.47
CA ILE A 12 -3.89 1.06 -7.35
C ILE A 12 -2.48 0.97 -6.75
N LEU A 13 -2.34 1.29 -5.46
CA LEU A 13 -1.04 1.22 -4.78
C LEU A 13 -0.54 -0.22 -4.60
N PHE A 14 -1.45 -1.19 -4.47
CA PHE A 14 -1.10 -2.61 -4.43
C PHE A 14 -0.55 -3.09 -5.77
N GLU A 15 -1.15 -2.66 -6.89
CA GLU A 15 -0.60 -2.95 -8.23
C GLU A 15 0.77 -2.27 -8.45
N MET A 16 0.95 -1.04 -7.96
CA MET A 16 2.26 -0.37 -7.97
C MET A 16 3.31 -1.14 -7.16
N LYS A 17 2.96 -1.64 -5.96
CA LYS A 17 3.80 -2.53 -5.18
C LYS A 17 4.23 -3.73 -6.03
N PHE A 18 3.29 -4.41 -6.68
CA PHE A 18 3.58 -5.60 -7.48
C PHE A 18 4.56 -5.31 -8.64
N ILE A 19 4.42 -4.15 -9.30
CA ILE A 19 5.36 -3.72 -10.35
C ILE A 19 6.75 -3.47 -9.75
N LEU A 20 6.84 -2.77 -8.62
CA LEU A 20 8.11 -2.47 -7.95
C LEU A 20 8.81 -3.72 -7.41
N GLU A 21 8.04 -4.67 -6.87
CA GLU A 21 8.54 -5.99 -6.46
C GLU A 21 9.19 -6.74 -7.61
N LYS A 22 8.59 -6.70 -8.81
CA LYS A 22 9.16 -7.34 -10.01
C LYS A 22 10.48 -6.72 -10.47
N VAL A 23 10.71 -5.44 -10.18
CA VAL A 23 11.97 -4.76 -10.52
C VAL A 23 12.97 -4.70 -9.35
N GLY A 24 12.73 -5.48 -8.29
CA GLY A 24 13.71 -5.73 -7.24
C GLY A 24 13.53 -4.94 -5.94
N PHE A 25 12.40 -4.25 -5.73
CA PHE A 25 12.15 -3.38 -4.57
C PHE A 25 11.28 -4.05 -3.49
N SER A 26 11.33 -5.37 -3.36
CA SER A 26 10.43 -6.12 -2.47
C SER A 26 10.60 -5.84 -0.98
N GLU A 27 11.82 -5.54 -0.55
CA GLU A 27 12.18 -5.29 0.83
C GLU A 27 11.51 -4.06 1.43
N TYR A 28 11.12 -3.10 0.60
CA TYR A 28 10.48 -1.86 1.05
C TYR A 28 9.02 -2.04 1.48
N PHE A 29 8.40 -3.17 1.12
CA PHE A 29 6.97 -3.42 1.39
C PHE A 29 6.69 -4.39 2.53
N LYS A 30 7.73 -4.89 3.24
CA LYS A 30 7.57 -5.85 4.35
C LYS A 30 6.58 -5.40 5.42
N ALA A 31 6.53 -4.09 5.72
CA ALA A 31 5.61 -3.53 6.70
C ALA A 31 4.14 -3.63 6.25
N TYR A 32 3.87 -3.44 4.96
CA TYR A 32 2.56 -3.67 4.36
C TYR A 32 2.19 -5.16 4.40
N ASP A 33 3.10 -6.04 3.97
CA ASP A 33 2.85 -7.48 3.91
C ASP A 33 2.55 -8.06 5.30
N SER A 34 3.30 -7.60 6.31
CA SER A 34 3.09 -7.99 7.71
C SER A 34 1.76 -7.48 8.28
N PHE A 35 1.20 -6.41 7.73
CA PHE A 35 -0.10 -5.88 8.16
C PHE A 35 -1.28 -6.72 7.65
N GLY A 36 -1.11 -7.44 6.53
CA GLY A 36 -2.04 -8.49 6.09
C GLY A 36 -3.42 -8.01 5.60
N VAL A 37 -3.57 -6.72 5.31
CA VAL A 37 -4.82 -6.15 4.77
C VAL A 37 -4.69 -5.98 3.26
N LEU A 38 -5.49 -6.73 2.51
CA LEU A 38 -5.51 -6.73 1.04
C LEU A 38 -6.68 -5.89 0.48
N PRO A 39 -6.57 -5.36 -0.76
CA PRO A 39 -7.66 -4.60 -1.37
C PRO A 39 -8.97 -5.38 -1.51
N SER A 40 -8.89 -6.68 -1.77
CA SER A 40 -10.04 -7.58 -1.92
C SER A 40 -10.86 -7.78 -0.65
N GLN A 41 -10.31 -7.44 0.53
CA GLN A 41 -10.98 -7.57 1.82
C GLN A 41 -11.92 -6.38 2.08
N ILE A 42 -12.86 -6.11 1.16
CA ILE A 42 -13.76 -4.94 1.16
C ILE A 42 -14.59 -4.76 2.44
N HIS A 43 -14.78 -5.83 3.22
CA HIS A 43 -15.50 -5.83 4.49
C HIS A 43 -14.69 -5.18 5.63
N ARG A 44 -13.36 -5.10 5.53
CA ARG A 44 -12.47 -4.48 6.53
C ARG A 44 -12.83 -3.01 6.76
N LYS A 45 -12.42 -2.49 7.92
CA LYS A 45 -12.72 -1.11 8.33
C LYS A 45 -12.02 -0.12 7.42
N ARG A 46 -12.66 1.03 7.18
CA ARG A 46 -12.05 2.16 6.44
C ARG A 46 -10.66 2.52 6.96
N ALA A 47 -10.48 2.52 8.28
CA ALA A 47 -9.20 2.81 8.92
C ALA A 47 -8.11 1.78 8.60
N GLU A 48 -8.46 0.51 8.41
CA GLU A 48 -7.51 -0.54 8.02
C GLU A 48 -7.00 -0.30 6.59
N HIS A 49 -7.91 0.00 5.65
CA HIS A 49 -7.49 0.35 4.28
C HIS A 49 -6.63 1.63 4.23
N LEU A 50 -6.96 2.65 5.04
CA LEU A 50 -6.13 3.86 5.14
C LEU A 50 -4.74 3.58 5.71
N LYS A 51 -4.63 2.68 6.69
CA LYS A 51 -3.32 2.24 7.21
C LYS A 51 -2.53 1.47 6.15
N ALA A 52 -3.19 0.58 5.41
CA ALA A 52 -2.58 -0.16 4.31
C ALA A 52 -2.02 0.77 3.24
N ILE A 53 -2.80 1.78 2.82
CA ILE A 53 -2.38 2.85 1.90
C ILE A 53 -1.13 3.57 2.42
N ARG A 54 -1.12 4.00 3.69
CA ARG A 54 0.04 4.68 4.26
C ARG A 54 1.30 3.82 4.20
N LEU A 55 1.19 2.53 4.53
CA LEU A 55 2.32 1.59 4.48
C LEU A 55 2.84 1.40 3.04
N LEU A 56 1.95 1.31 2.05
CA LEU A 56 2.32 1.24 0.64
C LEU A 56 3.04 2.52 0.19
N CYS A 57 2.51 3.70 0.53
CA CYS A 57 3.17 4.97 0.23
C CYS A 57 4.55 5.07 0.87
N THR A 58 4.72 4.64 2.13
CA THR A 58 6.03 4.61 2.79
C THR A 58 7.00 3.67 2.06
N GLY A 59 6.55 2.51 1.61
CA GLY A 59 7.35 1.60 0.80
C GLY A 59 7.79 2.22 -0.52
N ILE A 60 6.87 2.87 -1.23
CA ILE A 60 7.14 3.59 -2.48
C ILE A 60 8.16 4.71 -2.26
N LEU A 61 7.95 5.59 -1.27
CA LEU A 61 8.86 6.69 -0.97
C LEU A 61 10.28 6.18 -0.69
N ARG A 62 10.41 5.11 0.11
CA ARG A 62 11.71 4.48 0.39
C ARG A 62 12.35 3.86 -0.84
N ALA A 63 11.56 3.21 -1.71
CA ALA A 63 12.06 2.65 -2.97
C ALA A 63 12.64 3.73 -3.89
N PHE A 64 12.10 4.95 -3.84
CA PHE A 64 12.61 6.10 -4.60
C PHE A 64 13.63 6.96 -3.83
N ASN A 65 14.04 6.53 -2.62
CA ASN A 65 14.92 7.30 -1.74
C ASN A 65 14.41 8.74 -1.47
N ILE A 66 13.08 8.89 -1.38
CA ILE A 66 12.41 10.15 -1.04
C ILE A 66 12.15 10.14 0.46
N ASN A 67 12.78 11.08 1.18
CA ASN A 67 12.42 11.35 2.56
C ASN A 67 11.29 12.40 2.58
N PRO A 68 10.13 12.11 3.20
CA PRO A 68 9.13 13.13 3.43
C PRO A 68 9.67 14.11 4.48
N ASP A 69 9.74 15.39 4.11
CA ASP A 69 10.09 16.51 5.01
C ASP A 69 9.19 16.57 6.26
#